data_AF-A0A661GFX4-F1
#
_entry.id   AF-A0A661GFX4-F1
#
_cell.length_a   1.000
_cell.length_b   1.000
_cell.length_c   1.000
_cell.angle_alpha   90.00
_cell.angle_beta   90.00
_cell.angle_gamma   90.00
#
_symmetry.space_group_name_H-M   'P 1'
#
loop_
_entity.id
_entity.type
_entity.pdbx_description
1 polymer ?
#
loop_
_entity_poly.entity_id
_entity_poly.type
_entity_poly.pdbx_seq_one_letter_code
_entity_poly.pdbx_strand_id
1 'polypeptide(L)'
;MFADINIWPALSPAEQTTILRRPALLDDLATREQAARIIAAVQRDGDAALFEFAKQFEGRSLQALRVTDQEFSDAESRVSPESKTAIDMAISNVRRFHAAQIPAEIDLSVCPGVRCERRNQAIDAVGLYVPAGSAPLPSAAIMLAVPAAIAACPVRILCTPADENGVVNAATLFAARRSGITDIFKIGGAQAIAAMAYGTETVPKVDKVFGPGNTWVTTAKTLVAGDPAAASIDMPAGPSEVLVIADVMAEPKFVAADLLSQAEHGEDSQVILVTTSRDVANDTIRETEAQLLNLARRDIARAALQRSQVILVDDIPSAIDVSNRYAPEHLILQIENPRTVLDQVRNAGSVFLGRWSPESVGDYCSGTNHV
;
A
#
# COMPACT_ATOMS: atom_id res chain seq x y z
N MET A 1 22.62 -6.49 -4.32
CA MET A 1 22.62 -6.28 -5.78
C MET A 1 21.89 -7.44 -6.43
N PHE A 2 21.37 -7.25 -7.64
CA PHE A 2 20.80 -8.35 -8.44
C PHE A 2 21.81 -9.49 -8.53
N ALA A 3 21.32 -10.73 -8.40
CA ALA A 3 22.19 -11.90 -8.40
C ALA A 3 22.77 -12.18 -9.78
N ASP A 4 21.90 -12.31 -10.80
CA ASP A 4 22.25 -12.59 -12.19
C ASP A 4 21.08 -12.23 -13.13
N ILE A 5 21.34 -12.21 -14.45
CA ILE A 5 20.30 -12.13 -15.48
C ILE A 5 19.81 -13.55 -15.81
N ASN A 6 18.56 -13.84 -15.46
CA ASN A 6 17.92 -15.12 -15.75
C ASN A 6 17.46 -15.18 -17.22
N ILE A 7 17.97 -16.12 -17.99
CA ILE A 7 17.54 -16.33 -19.39
C ILE A 7 16.30 -17.22 -19.38
N TRP A 8 15.12 -16.62 -19.44
CA TRP A 8 13.83 -17.31 -19.28
C TRP A 8 13.64 -18.58 -20.13
N PRO A 9 13.91 -18.58 -21.47
CA PRO A 9 13.74 -19.77 -22.29
C PRO A 9 14.74 -20.89 -21.99
N ALA A 10 15.85 -20.59 -21.28
CA ALA A 10 16.83 -21.58 -20.87
C ALA A 10 16.50 -22.25 -19.52
N LEU A 11 15.53 -21.73 -18.78
CA LEU A 11 15.12 -22.26 -17.48
C LEU A 11 14.11 -23.40 -17.65
N SER A 12 14.25 -24.44 -16.82
CA SER A 12 13.22 -25.46 -16.63
C SER A 12 11.95 -24.86 -16.00
N PRO A 13 10.79 -25.51 -16.14
CA PRO A 13 9.56 -25.05 -15.49
C PRO A 13 9.69 -24.88 -13.97
N ALA A 14 10.46 -25.73 -13.30
CA ALA A 14 10.69 -25.65 -11.85
C ALA A 14 11.56 -24.44 -11.47
N GLU A 15 12.57 -24.11 -12.28
CA GLU A 15 13.40 -22.91 -12.09
C GLU A 15 12.58 -21.65 -12.36
N GLN A 16 11.79 -21.61 -13.43
CA GLN A 16 10.85 -20.52 -13.72
C GLN A 16 9.89 -20.28 -12.55
N THR A 17 9.32 -21.34 -11.97
CA THR A 17 8.48 -21.22 -10.77
C THR A 17 9.27 -20.66 -9.59
N THR A 18 10.53 -21.05 -9.42
CA THR A 18 11.36 -20.64 -8.28
C THR A 18 11.73 -19.16 -8.35
N ILE A 19 12.13 -18.66 -9.52
CA ILE A 19 12.51 -17.24 -9.68
C ILE A 19 11.32 -16.29 -9.53
N LEU A 20 10.09 -16.78 -9.78
CA LEU A 20 8.86 -16.01 -9.58
C LEU A 20 8.30 -16.12 -8.14
N ARG A 21 8.99 -16.79 -7.22
CA ARG A 21 8.55 -16.85 -5.82
C ARG A 21 8.80 -15.51 -5.13
N ARG A 22 7.75 -15.05 -4.45
CA ARG A 22 7.85 -13.98 -3.47
C ARG A 22 8.76 -14.41 -2.32
N PRO A 23 9.49 -13.48 -1.69
CA PRO A 23 10.13 -13.75 -0.42
C PRO A 23 9.08 -14.30 0.54
N ALA A 24 9.39 -15.37 1.27
CA ALA A 24 8.48 -15.86 2.29
C ALA A 24 8.25 -14.73 3.30
N LEU A 25 7.00 -14.26 3.40
CA LEU A 25 6.56 -13.50 4.56
C LEU A 25 6.92 -14.34 5.78
N LEU A 26 7.63 -13.73 6.73
CA LEU A 26 7.82 -14.31 8.06
C LEU A 26 6.46 -14.30 8.79
N ASP A 27 5.47 -15.05 8.32
CA ASP A 27 4.35 -15.51 9.15
C ASP A 27 4.85 -16.69 9.99
N ASP A 28 5.90 -16.43 10.77
CA ASP A 28 6.32 -17.40 11.76
C ASP A 28 5.26 -17.48 12.86
N LEU A 29 5.09 -18.68 13.42
CA LEU A 29 4.10 -18.92 14.47
C LEU A 29 4.29 -17.96 15.65
N ALA A 30 5.52 -17.50 15.90
CA ALA A 30 5.85 -16.56 16.96
C ALA A 30 5.21 -15.18 16.75
N THR A 31 5.25 -14.63 15.54
CA THR A 31 4.62 -13.35 15.17
C THR A 31 3.11 -13.45 15.34
N ARG A 32 2.50 -14.56 14.89
CA ARG A 32 1.07 -14.81 15.04
C ARG A 32 0.64 -14.92 16.49
N GLU A 33 1.36 -15.67 17.31
CA GLU A 33 1.07 -15.80 18.74
C GLU A 33 1.23 -14.46 19.47
N GLN A 34 2.26 -13.69 19.14
CA GLN A 34 2.50 -12.39 19.76
C GLN A 34 1.45 -11.36 19.35
N ALA A 35 1.04 -11.32 18.08
CA ALA A 35 -0.06 -10.49 17.62
C ALA A 35 -1.39 -10.87 18.31
N ALA A 36 -1.66 -12.16 18.48
CA ALA A 36 -2.83 -12.63 19.23
C ALA A 36 -2.80 -12.20 20.71
N ARG A 37 -1.62 -12.21 21.36
CA ARG A 37 -1.46 -11.68 22.72
C ARG A 37 -1.76 -10.18 22.80
N ILE A 38 -1.28 -9.40 21.82
CA ILE A 38 -1.57 -7.96 21.73
C ILE A 38 -3.08 -7.73 21.59
N ILE A 39 -3.72 -8.44 20.66
CA ILE A 39 -5.18 -8.35 20.44
C ILE A 39 -5.95 -8.66 21.72
N ALA A 40 -5.62 -9.77 22.39
CA ALA A 40 -6.29 -10.18 23.63
C ALA A 40 -6.10 -9.18 24.78
N ALA A 41 -4.93 -8.52 24.85
CA ALA A 41 -4.69 -7.47 25.83
C ALA A 41 -5.57 -6.23 25.54
N VAL A 42 -5.67 -5.79 24.28
CA VAL A 42 -6.55 -4.66 23.92
C VAL A 42 -8.02 -4.95 24.20
N GLN A 43 -8.50 -6.17 23.92
CA GLN A 43 -9.88 -6.55 24.25
C GLN A 43 -10.18 -6.55 25.75
N ARG A 44 -9.20 -6.97 26.58
CA ARG A 44 -9.38 -7.10 28.02
C ARG A 44 -9.22 -5.77 28.75
N ASP A 45 -8.19 -5.01 28.38
CA ASP A 45 -7.71 -3.86 29.15
C ASP A 45 -7.96 -2.51 28.43
N GLY A 46 -8.53 -2.52 27.22
CA GLY A 46 -8.95 -1.32 26.51
C GLY A 46 -7.82 -0.32 26.28
N ASP A 47 -8.10 0.96 26.53
CA ASP A 47 -7.16 2.07 26.40
C ASP A 47 -5.89 1.89 27.24
N ALA A 48 -5.96 1.18 28.39
CA ALA A 48 -4.81 0.97 29.24
C ALA A 48 -3.73 0.15 28.52
N ALA A 49 -4.12 -0.89 27.76
CA ALA A 49 -3.19 -1.64 26.92
C ALA A 49 -2.59 -0.77 25.79
N LEU A 50 -3.38 0.14 25.21
CA LEU A 50 -2.89 1.03 24.16
C LEU A 50 -1.80 1.99 24.67
N PHE A 51 -1.98 2.57 25.85
CA PHE A 51 -0.95 3.40 26.48
C PHE A 51 0.30 2.59 26.85
N GLU A 52 0.13 1.36 27.35
CA GLU A 52 1.25 0.47 27.67
C GLU A 52 2.05 0.10 26.42
N PHE A 53 1.38 -0.29 25.33
CA PHE A 53 2.05 -0.66 24.08
C PHE A 53 2.72 0.51 23.38
N ALA A 54 2.15 1.72 23.45
CA ALA A 54 2.82 2.93 22.99
C ALA A 54 4.15 3.14 23.74
N LYS A 55 4.19 2.87 25.05
CA LYS A 55 5.43 2.95 25.82
C LYS A 55 6.41 1.82 25.51
N GLN A 56 5.91 0.59 25.41
CA GLN A 56 6.74 -0.60 25.25
C GLN A 56 7.36 -0.71 23.85
N PHE A 57 6.57 -0.53 22.79
CA PHE A 57 7.02 -0.76 21.42
C PHE A 57 7.51 0.50 20.72
N GLU A 58 6.98 1.67 21.11
CA GLU A 58 7.28 2.94 20.45
C GLU A 58 8.07 3.89 21.37
N GLY A 59 8.40 3.46 22.60
CA GLY A 59 9.23 4.20 23.55
C GLY A 59 8.61 5.49 24.10
N ARG A 60 7.30 5.71 23.89
CA ARG A 60 6.66 7.01 24.16
C ARG A 60 5.52 6.92 25.17
N SER A 61 5.35 7.97 25.96
CA SER A 61 4.21 8.10 26.87
C SER A 61 3.19 9.06 26.29
N LEU A 62 2.07 8.52 25.79
CA LEU A 62 0.96 9.34 25.31
C LEU A 62 0.12 9.84 26.50
N GLN A 63 -0.32 11.10 26.44
CA GLN A 63 -1.27 11.66 27.41
C GLN A 63 -2.72 11.48 26.96
N ALA A 64 -2.94 11.41 25.64
CA ALA A 64 -4.24 11.22 25.02
C ALA A 64 -4.07 10.40 23.75
N LEU A 65 -4.99 9.48 23.50
CA LEU A 65 -5.02 8.69 22.27
C LEU A 65 -5.56 9.50 21.10
N ARG A 66 -6.57 10.34 21.32
CA ARG A 66 -7.20 11.14 20.28
C ARG A 66 -6.39 12.41 19.98
N VAL A 67 -6.25 12.74 18.70
CA VAL A 67 -5.70 14.02 18.24
C VAL A 67 -6.68 15.15 18.54
N THR A 68 -6.19 16.23 19.14
CA THR A 68 -6.99 17.40 19.51
C THR A 68 -7.11 18.42 18.37
N ASP A 69 -8.12 19.30 18.42
CA ASP A 69 -8.26 20.39 17.44
C ASP A 69 -7.07 21.36 17.44
N GLN A 70 -6.42 21.55 18.59
CA GLN A 70 -5.18 22.33 18.67
C GLN A 70 -4.06 21.66 17.86
N GLU A 71 -3.87 20.34 18.00
CA GLU A 71 -2.85 19.62 17.23
C GLU A 71 -3.10 19.66 15.72
N PHE A 72 -4.37 19.66 15.28
CA PHE A 72 -4.71 19.89 13.88
C PHE A 72 -4.32 21.30 13.41
N SER A 73 -4.59 22.32 14.24
CA SER A 73 -4.25 23.71 13.92
C SER A 73 -2.72 23.91 13.86
N ASP A 74 -1.99 23.30 14.80
CA ASP A 74 -0.53 23.31 14.84
C ASP A 74 0.07 22.53 13.66
N ALA A 75 -0.53 21.41 13.26
CA ALA A 75 -0.14 20.69 12.06
C ALA A 75 -0.34 21.56 10.81
N GLU A 76 -1.51 22.17 10.64
CA GLU A 76 -1.82 23.01 9.49
C GLU A 76 -0.85 24.19 9.34
N SER A 77 -0.44 24.82 10.45
CA SER A 77 0.54 25.92 10.42
C SER A 77 1.96 25.47 10.02
N ARG A 78 2.30 24.20 10.25
CA ARG A 78 3.61 23.62 9.92
C ARG A 78 3.74 23.09 8.49
N VAL A 79 2.63 22.85 7.80
CA VAL A 79 2.66 22.39 6.40
C VAL A 79 2.90 23.59 5.46
N SER A 80 3.91 23.51 4.59
CA SER A 80 4.23 24.58 3.66
C SER A 80 3.10 24.82 2.63
N PRO A 81 2.94 26.03 2.09
CA PRO A 81 1.96 26.31 1.04
C PRO A 81 2.07 25.39 -0.19
N GLU A 82 3.29 25.03 -0.58
CA GLU A 82 3.56 24.12 -1.70
C GLU A 82 3.05 22.72 -1.39
N SER A 83 3.30 22.23 -0.17
CA SER A 83 2.85 20.91 0.29
C SER A 83 1.33 20.86 0.40
N LYS A 84 0.69 21.93 0.90
CA LYS A 84 -0.78 22.05 0.92
C LYS A 84 -1.36 21.95 -0.48
N THR A 85 -0.79 22.68 -1.43
CA THR A 85 -1.22 22.66 -2.84
C THR A 85 -1.07 21.27 -3.45
N ALA A 86 0.05 20.59 -3.21
CA ALA A 86 0.29 19.23 -3.69
C ALA A 86 -0.72 18.22 -3.10
N ILE A 87 -1.00 18.32 -1.80
CA ILE A 87 -1.99 17.47 -1.10
C ILE A 87 -3.40 17.73 -1.64
N ASP A 88 -3.81 18.99 -1.81
CA ASP A 88 -5.13 19.32 -2.36
C ASP A 88 -5.28 18.82 -3.81
N MET A 89 -4.22 18.89 -4.61
CA MET A 89 -4.20 18.32 -5.97
C MET A 89 -4.36 16.79 -5.94
N ALA A 90 -3.64 16.10 -5.07
CA ALA A 90 -3.76 14.65 -4.90
C ALA A 90 -5.19 14.25 -4.49
N ILE A 91 -5.77 14.91 -3.48
CA ILE A 91 -7.16 14.70 -3.05
C ILE A 91 -8.13 14.90 -4.23
N SER A 92 -7.94 15.97 -5.01
CA SER A 92 -8.79 16.26 -6.17
C SER A 92 -8.74 15.15 -7.23
N ASN A 93 -7.54 14.67 -7.58
CA ASN A 93 -7.38 13.61 -8.59
C ASN A 93 -7.94 12.28 -8.10
N VAL A 94 -7.65 11.89 -6.86
CA VAL A 94 -8.19 10.66 -6.24
C VAL A 94 -9.71 10.71 -6.18
N ARG A 95 -10.28 11.87 -5.78
CA ARG A 95 -11.73 12.06 -5.75
C ARG A 95 -12.35 11.92 -7.13
N ARG A 96 -11.73 12.52 -8.14
CA ARG A 96 -12.22 12.46 -9.53
C ARG A 96 -12.24 11.02 -10.05
N PHE A 97 -11.17 10.26 -9.82
CA PHE A 97 -11.08 8.88 -10.28
C PHE A 97 -12.06 7.95 -9.55
N HIS A 98 -12.13 8.02 -8.22
CA HIS A 98 -13.01 7.15 -7.43
C HIS A 98 -14.50 7.51 -7.60
N ALA A 99 -14.85 8.79 -7.78
CA ALA A 99 -16.24 9.17 -8.06
C ALA A 99 -16.74 8.62 -9.41
N ALA A 100 -15.84 8.42 -10.38
CA ALA A 100 -16.18 7.81 -11.66
C ALA A 100 -16.45 6.30 -11.56
N GLN A 101 -16.13 5.67 -10.43
CA GLN A 101 -16.32 4.23 -10.20
C GLN A 101 -17.66 3.88 -9.55
N ILE A 102 -18.49 4.86 -9.19
CA ILE A 102 -19.80 4.63 -8.57
C ILE A 102 -20.62 3.69 -9.48
N PRO A 103 -20.93 2.46 -9.05
CA PRO A 103 -21.56 1.50 -9.95
C PRO A 103 -23.04 1.84 -10.12
N ALA A 104 -23.53 1.68 -11.35
CA ALA A 104 -24.95 1.81 -11.62
C ALA A 104 -25.75 0.81 -10.77
N GLU A 105 -26.89 1.27 -10.27
CA GLU A 105 -27.89 0.41 -9.65
C GLU A 105 -28.44 -0.55 -10.71
N ILE A 106 -28.75 -1.78 -10.28
CA ILE A 106 -29.41 -2.76 -11.13
C ILE A 106 -30.86 -2.79 -10.69
N ASP A 107 -31.79 -2.69 -11.63
CA ASP A 107 -33.22 -2.84 -11.40
C ASP A 107 -33.86 -3.38 -12.68
N LEU A 108 -34.25 -4.65 -12.66
CA LEU A 108 -34.81 -5.30 -13.84
C LEU A 108 -35.82 -6.40 -13.50
N SER A 109 -36.79 -6.60 -14.41
CA SER A 109 -37.68 -7.75 -14.39
C SER A 109 -37.04 -8.90 -15.17
N VAL A 110 -36.65 -9.97 -14.47
CA VAL A 110 -36.05 -11.15 -15.10
C VAL A 110 -37.10 -12.00 -15.83
N CYS A 111 -38.32 -12.04 -15.30
CA CYS A 111 -39.50 -12.65 -15.91
C CYS A 111 -40.78 -12.07 -15.26
N PRO A 112 -41.98 -12.32 -15.81
CA PRO A 112 -43.23 -11.80 -15.26
C PRO A 112 -43.39 -12.14 -13.77
N GLY A 113 -43.55 -11.11 -12.94
CA GLY A 113 -43.71 -11.24 -11.49
C GLY A 113 -42.40 -11.33 -10.68
N VAL A 114 -41.23 -11.36 -11.32
CA VAL A 114 -39.92 -11.39 -10.64
C VAL A 114 -39.10 -10.16 -11.03
N ARG A 115 -38.91 -9.26 -10.06
CA ARG A 115 -38.07 -8.06 -10.16
C ARG A 115 -36.87 -8.21 -9.23
N CYS A 116 -35.68 -7.93 -9.74
CA CYS A 116 -34.43 -8.02 -9.00
C CYS A 116 -33.74 -6.65 -9.00
N GLU A 117 -33.29 -6.22 -7.81
CA GLU A 117 -32.58 -4.96 -7.62
C GLU A 117 -31.22 -5.19 -6.93
N ARG A 118 -30.21 -4.40 -7.32
CA ARG A 118 -28.94 -4.25 -6.59
C ARG A 118 -28.73 -2.78 -6.29
N ARG A 119 -28.73 -2.45 -5.01
CA ARG A 119 -28.43 -1.11 -4.48
C ARG A 119 -27.11 -1.14 -3.74
N ASN A 120 -26.40 -0.02 -3.73
CA ASN A 120 -25.14 0.13 -3.00
C ASN A 120 -25.42 0.91 -1.71
N GLN A 121 -24.87 0.46 -0.59
CA GLN A 121 -24.99 1.14 0.71
C GLN A 121 -23.60 1.29 1.32
N ALA A 122 -23.43 2.37 2.07
CA ALA A 122 -22.20 2.64 2.80
C ALA A 122 -21.98 1.59 3.91
N ILE A 123 -20.72 1.36 4.26
CA ILE A 123 -20.39 0.68 5.52
C ILE A 123 -20.56 1.70 6.64
N ASP A 124 -21.24 1.34 7.73
CA ASP A 124 -21.61 2.27 8.81
C ASP A 124 -20.37 2.85 9.50
N ALA A 125 -19.37 2.01 9.80
CA ALA A 125 -18.11 2.42 10.39
C ALA A 125 -16.90 1.79 9.70
N VAL A 126 -15.95 2.63 9.28
CA VAL A 126 -14.67 2.22 8.69
C VAL A 126 -13.48 2.77 9.47
N GLY A 127 -12.49 1.92 9.68
CA GLY A 127 -11.23 2.26 10.33
C GLY A 127 -10.09 2.27 9.33
N LEU A 128 -9.34 3.36 9.28
CA LEU A 128 -8.27 3.59 8.29
C LEU A 128 -6.93 3.54 9.01
N TYR A 129 -6.12 2.52 8.74
CA TYR A 129 -4.77 2.43 9.28
C TYR A 129 -3.78 3.11 8.33
N VAL A 130 -3.03 4.09 8.84
CA VAL A 130 -1.97 4.77 8.09
C VAL A 130 -0.64 4.51 8.80
N PRO A 131 0.32 3.82 8.16
CA PRO A 131 1.64 3.63 8.73
C PRO A 131 2.36 4.98 8.92
N ALA A 132 3.07 5.11 10.04
CA ALA A 132 4.09 6.12 10.24
C ALA A 132 5.39 5.39 10.55
N GLY A 133 6.22 5.19 9.53
CA GLY A 133 7.56 4.63 9.68
C GLY A 133 8.60 5.74 9.85
N SER A 134 9.82 5.50 9.36
CA SER A 134 10.84 6.55 9.18
C SER A 134 10.41 7.65 8.20
N ALA A 135 9.37 7.40 7.39
CA ALA A 135 8.75 8.37 6.50
C ALA A 135 7.22 8.40 6.75
N PRO A 136 6.62 9.60 6.85
CA PRO A 136 5.17 9.76 6.93
C PRO A 136 4.52 9.52 5.55
N LEU A 137 3.35 8.89 5.53
CA LEU A 137 2.59 8.58 4.30
C LEU A 137 1.26 9.34 4.25
N PRO A 138 1.27 10.67 3.98
CA PRO A 138 0.03 11.44 3.83
C PRO A 138 -0.81 10.95 2.64
N SER A 139 -0.18 10.38 1.61
CA SER A 139 -0.86 9.79 0.46
C SER A 139 -1.78 8.63 0.87
N ALA A 140 -1.34 7.73 1.76
CA ALA A 140 -2.19 6.63 2.24
C ALA A 140 -3.44 7.12 2.97
N ALA A 141 -3.33 8.22 3.73
CA ALA A 141 -4.50 8.85 4.34
C ALA A 141 -5.51 9.33 3.27
N ILE A 142 -5.03 9.88 2.15
CA ILE A 142 -5.87 10.33 1.03
C ILE A 142 -6.53 9.13 0.34
N MET A 143 -5.75 8.10 0.00
CA MET A 143 -6.19 6.91 -0.72
C MET A 143 -7.27 6.12 0.03
N LEU A 144 -7.28 6.21 1.37
CA LEU A 144 -8.28 5.57 2.22
C LEU A 144 -9.47 6.49 2.51
N ALA A 145 -9.23 7.74 2.90
CA ALA A 145 -10.29 8.64 3.37
C ALA A 145 -11.20 9.14 2.24
N VAL A 146 -10.65 9.40 1.05
CA VAL A 146 -11.42 9.93 -0.08
C VAL A 146 -12.50 8.95 -0.56
N PRO A 147 -12.21 7.66 -0.86
CA PRO A 147 -13.27 6.72 -1.23
C PRO A 147 -14.27 6.48 -0.09
N ALA A 148 -13.84 6.45 1.17
CA ALA A 148 -14.75 6.34 2.32
C ALA A 148 -15.73 7.52 2.40
N ALA A 149 -15.28 8.74 2.07
CA ALA A 149 -16.13 9.92 1.99
C ALA A 149 -17.09 9.86 0.79
N ILE A 150 -16.63 9.39 -0.38
CA ILE A 150 -17.48 9.20 -1.58
C ILE A 150 -18.57 8.16 -1.34
N ALA A 151 -18.23 7.06 -0.67
CA ALA A 151 -19.18 6.03 -0.25
C ALA A 151 -20.15 6.51 0.82
N ALA A 152 -19.93 7.71 1.39
CA ALA A 152 -20.72 8.30 2.46
C ALA A 152 -20.74 7.46 3.76
N CYS A 153 -19.63 6.77 4.08
CA CYS A 153 -19.49 6.06 5.35
C CYS A 153 -19.70 7.03 6.53
N PRO A 154 -20.70 6.82 7.40
CA PRO A 154 -21.03 7.74 8.49
C PRO A 154 -19.89 7.93 9.50
N VAL A 155 -19.27 6.83 9.92
CA VAL A 155 -18.13 6.83 10.85
C VAL A 155 -16.86 6.49 10.09
N ARG A 156 -15.89 7.42 10.12
CA ARG A 156 -14.56 7.24 9.51
C ARG A 156 -13.50 7.65 10.52
N ILE A 157 -12.80 6.68 11.07
CA ILE A 157 -11.70 6.92 12.00
C ILE A 157 -10.37 6.58 11.36
N LEU A 158 -9.29 7.22 11.81
CA LEU A 158 -7.94 6.93 11.35
C LEU A 158 -7.02 6.63 12.53
N CYS A 159 -6.26 5.54 12.44
CA CYS A 159 -5.19 5.23 13.38
C CYS A 159 -3.84 5.39 12.69
N THR A 160 -2.94 6.12 13.32
CA THR A 160 -1.56 6.31 12.86
C THR A 160 -0.64 6.42 14.07
N PRO A 161 0.57 5.84 14.03
CA PRO A 161 1.56 6.14 15.05
C PRO A 161 1.90 7.63 15.03
N ALA A 162 2.16 8.19 16.20
CA ALA A 162 2.79 9.50 16.37
C ALA A 162 4.33 9.41 16.26
N ASP A 163 5.06 10.46 16.62
CA ASP A 163 6.51 10.42 16.83
C ASP A 163 6.87 10.13 18.31
N GLU A 164 8.15 10.27 18.66
CA GLU A 164 8.69 10.13 20.02
C GLU A 164 8.11 11.14 21.02
N ASN A 165 7.64 12.29 20.54
CA ASN A 165 7.01 13.35 21.33
C ASN A 165 5.49 13.18 21.42
N GLY A 166 4.94 12.10 20.85
CA GLY A 166 3.50 11.86 20.80
C GLY A 166 2.75 12.76 19.82
N VAL A 167 3.45 13.35 18.84
CA VAL A 167 2.87 14.20 17.81
C VAL A 167 2.74 13.44 16.48
N VAL A 168 1.56 13.46 15.88
CA VAL A 168 1.36 12.89 14.54
C VAL A 168 1.94 13.82 13.48
N ASN A 169 2.49 13.26 12.41
CA ASN A 169 3.05 14.05 11.32
C ASN A 169 2.06 15.08 10.76
N ALA A 170 2.54 16.31 10.58
CA ALA A 170 1.72 17.44 10.17
C ALA A 170 1.06 17.26 8.79
N ALA A 171 1.78 16.69 7.81
CA ALA A 171 1.24 16.45 6.48
C ALA A 171 0.15 15.36 6.50
N THR A 172 0.33 14.31 7.30
CA THR A 172 -0.70 13.26 7.48
C THR A 172 -1.96 13.82 8.13
N LEU A 173 -1.83 14.61 9.20
CA LEU A 173 -2.99 15.26 9.84
C LEU A 173 -3.70 16.23 8.90
N PHE A 174 -2.94 17.04 8.15
CA PHE A 174 -3.50 17.95 7.16
C PHE A 174 -4.27 17.19 6.06
N ALA A 175 -3.65 16.17 5.46
CA ALA A 175 -4.27 15.35 4.42
C ALA A 175 -5.54 14.63 4.92
N ALA A 176 -5.51 14.06 6.12
CA ALA A 176 -6.66 13.40 6.73
C ALA A 176 -7.81 14.39 6.99
N ARG A 177 -7.52 15.55 7.59
CA ARG A 177 -8.53 16.59 7.86
C ARG A 177 -9.14 17.14 6.56
N ARG A 178 -8.31 17.42 5.56
CA ARG A 178 -8.75 17.87 4.22
C ARG A 178 -9.59 16.82 3.50
N SER A 179 -9.36 15.54 3.80
CA SER A 179 -10.15 14.42 3.29
C SER A 179 -11.40 14.11 4.14
N GLY A 180 -11.70 14.92 5.16
CA GLY A 180 -12.93 14.82 5.95
C GLY A 180 -12.87 13.82 7.11
N ILE A 181 -11.67 13.52 7.62
CA ILE A 181 -11.46 12.74 8.86
C ILE A 181 -11.29 13.69 10.04
N THR A 182 -12.07 13.49 11.09
CA THR A 182 -12.06 14.28 12.33
C THR A 182 -11.60 13.50 13.56
N ASP A 183 -11.67 12.17 13.48
CA ASP A 183 -11.37 11.26 14.58
C ASP A 183 -10.10 10.48 14.24
N ILE A 184 -8.97 10.98 14.76
CA ILE A 184 -7.65 10.40 14.57
C ILE A 184 -7.09 9.94 15.91
N PHE A 185 -6.55 8.72 15.95
CA PHE A 185 -5.95 8.12 17.14
C PHE A 185 -4.46 7.82 16.92
N LYS A 186 -3.63 8.18 17.90
CA LYS A 186 -2.15 8.21 17.87
C LYS A 186 -1.52 6.82 18.12
N ILE A 187 -2.14 5.78 17.59
CA ILE A 187 -1.79 4.38 17.83
C ILE A 187 -1.37 3.70 16.52
N GLY A 188 -0.30 2.91 16.58
CA GLY A 188 0.23 2.12 15.47
C GLY A 188 0.05 0.61 15.65
N GLY A 189 0.52 -0.17 14.67
CA GLY A 189 0.75 -1.60 14.81
C GLY A 189 -0.49 -2.48 15.00
N ALA A 190 -0.27 -3.69 15.52
CA ALA A 190 -1.32 -4.68 15.77
C ALA A 190 -2.37 -4.17 16.79
N GLN A 191 -1.94 -3.35 17.76
CA GLN A 191 -2.82 -2.77 18.77
C GLN A 191 -3.81 -1.76 18.18
N ALA A 192 -3.43 -1.00 17.15
CA ALA A 192 -4.35 -0.12 16.43
C ALA A 192 -5.44 -0.92 15.69
N ILE A 193 -5.05 -2.02 15.04
CA ILE A 193 -5.99 -2.92 14.37
C ILE A 193 -6.96 -3.52 15.38
N ALA A 194 -6.47 -3.99 16.54
CA ALA A 194 -7.31 -4.50 17.61
C ALA A 194 -8.28 -3.44 18.14
N ALA A 195 -7.81 -2.21 18.39
CA ALA A 195 -8.64 -1.12 18.88
C ALA A 195 -9.78 -0.78 17.92
N MET A 196 -9.50 -0.71 16.62
CA MET A 196 -10.55 -0.48 15.62
C MET A 196 -11.50 -1.68 15.50
N ALA A 197 -10.98 -2.91 15.53
CA ALA A 197 -11.79 -4.11 15.32
C ALA A 197 -12.73 -4.45 16.49
N TYR A 198 -12.35 -4.11 17.73
CA TYR A 198 -13.10 -4.45 18.93
C TYR A 198 -13.67 -3.24 19.67
N GLY A 199 -13.13 -2.05 19.43
CA GLY A 199 -13.42 -0.85 20.20
C GLY A 199 -12.69 -0.82 21.54
N THR A 200 -12.51 0.38 22.08
CA THR A 200 -12.05 0.66 23.44
C THR A 200 -12.89 1.79 24.04
N GLU A 201 -12.52 2.31 25.21
CA GLU A 201 -13.17 3.46 25.81
C GLU A 201 -13.07 4.72 24.94
N THR A 202 -11.96 4.89 24.22
CA THR A 202 -11.72 6.05 23.34
C THR A 202 -11.88 5.75 21.86
N VAL A 203 -11.49 4.55 21.39
CA VAL A 203 -11.52 4.20 19.97
C VAL A 203 -12.83 3.48 19.66
N PRO A 204 -13.70 4.00 18.78
CA PRO A 204 -14.93 3.30 18.44
C PRO A 204 -14.63 2.04 17.63
N LYS A 205 -15.41 0.99 17.87
CA LYS A 205 -15.41 -0.20 17.02
C LYS A 205 -15.88 0.16 15.61
N VAL A 206 -15.24 -0.41 14.60
CA VAL A 206 -15.64 -0.29 13.19
C VAL A 206 -16.10 -1.63 12.61
N ASP A 207 -16.77 -1.59 11.45
CA ASP A 207 -17.25 -2.78 10.75
C ASP A 207 -16.22 -3.30 9.74
N LYS A 208 -15.36 -2.41 9.24
CA LYS A 208 -14.29 -2.78 8.30
C LYS A 208 -13.03 -1.94 8.51
N VAL A 209 -11.88 -2.62 8.60
CA VAL A 209 -10.56 -2.01 8.70
C VAL A 209 -9.87 -2.03 7.35
N PHE A 210 -9.29 -0.89 6.96
CA PHE A 210 -8.56 -0.67 5.72
C PHE A 210 -7.14 -0.20 5.99
N GLY A 211 -6.26 -0.43 5.02
CA GLY A 211 -4.93 0.16 4.98
C GLY A 211 -3.82 -0.88 5.06
N PRO A 212 -2.69 -0.61 4.40
CA PRO A 212 -1.54 -1.51 4.39
C PRO A 212 -0.76 -1.39 5.69
N GLY A 213 0.15 -2.32 5.94
CA GLY A 213 1.08 -2.21 7.05
C GLY A 213 2.13 -3.31 7.02
N ASN A 214 3.04 -3.26 7.99
CA ASN A 214 4.05 -4.30 8.14
C ASN A 214 3.42 -5.65 8.55
N THR A 215 4.25 -6.68 8.67
CA THR A 215 3.82 -8.04 9.06
C THR A 215 2.92 -8.06 10.29
N TRP A 216 3.22 -7.26 11.33
CA TRP A 216 2.39 -7.20 12.55
C TRP A 216 0.96 -6.71 12.28
N VAL A 217 0.83 -5.69 11.43
CA VAL A 217 -0.47 -5.13 11.02
C VAL A 217 -1.22 -6.14 10.15
N THR A 218 -0.57 -6.75 9.16
CA THR A 218 -1.16 -7.78 8.31
C THR A 218 -1.61 -9.00 9.11
N THR A 219 -0.78 -9.49 10.03
CA THR A 219 -1.10 -10.62 10.89
C THR A 219 -2.27 -10.28 11.80
N ALA A 220 -2.30 -9.08 12.39
CA ALA A 220 -3.44 -8.64 13.19
C ALA A 220 -4.73 -8.54 12.37
N LYS A 221 -4.70 -7.92 11.18
CA LYS A 221 -5.83 -7.87 10.24
C LYS A 221 -6.36 -9.27 9.91
N THR A 222 -5.46 -10.21 9.65
CA THR A 222 -5.81 -11.60 9.35
C THR A 222 -6.47 -12.31 10.55
N LEU A 223 -5.96 -12.07 11.77
CA LEU A 223 -6.53 -12.66 12.98
C LEU A 223 -7.92 -12.09 13.28
N VAL A 224 -8.11 -10.77 13.21
CA VAL A 224 -9.43 -10.15 13.47
C VAL A 224 -10.45 -10.51 12.40
N ALA A 225 -10.06 -10.63 11.14
CA ALA A 225 -10.97 -11.04 10.07
C ALA A 225 -11.51 -12.47 10.25
N GLY A 226 -10.83 -13.31 11.03
CA GLY A 226 -11.28 -14.66 11.38
C GLY A 226 -12.22 -14.72 12.58
N ASP A 227 -12.41 -13.62 13.31
CA ASP A 227 -13.28 -13.54 14.48
C ASP A 227 -14.66 -12.96 14.07
N PRO A 228 -15.75 -13.72 14.23
CA PRO A 228 -17.09 -13.26 13.83
C PRO A 228 -17.60 -12.06 14.63
N ALA A 229 -17.00 -11.76 15.79
CA ALA A 229 -17.34 -10.61 16.60
C ALA A 229 -16.51 -9.36 16.26
N ALA A 230 -15.51 -9.46 15.38
CA ALA A 230 -14.60 -8.37 15.04
C ALA A 230 -14.97 -7.68 13.71
N ALA A 231 -14.18 -6.68 13.32
CA ALA A 231 -14.29 -6.03 12.02
C ALA A 231 -13.81 -6.94 10.87
N SER A 232 -14.43 -6.78 9.70
CA SER A 232 -13.88 -7.30 8.44
C SER A 232 -12.65 -6.50 8.00
N ILE A 233 -11.92 -6.98 6.99
CA ILE A 233 -10.77 -6.27 6.41
C ILE A 233 -10.94 -6.08 4.91
N ASP A 234 -10.23 -5.12 4.34
CA ASP A 234 -10.06 -4.92 2.89
C ASP A 234 -9.44 -6.13 2.20
N MET A 235 -8.15 -6.36 2.41
CA MET A 235 -7.37 -7.46 1.84
C MET A 235 -6.13 -7.76 2.70
N PRO A 236 -5.59 -8.98 2.65
CA PRO A 236 -4.26 -9.26 3.17
C PRO A 236 -3.23 -8.41 2.43
N ALA A 237 -2.32 -7.76 3.15
CA ALA A 237 -1.22 -7.02 2.54
C ALA A 237 0.07 -7.87 2.60
N GLY A 238 0.79 -7.94 1.48
CA GLY A 238 2.12 -8.54 1.39
C GLY A 238 3.22 -7.48 1.40
N PRO A 239 4.50 -7.89 1.25
CA PRO A 239 5.56 -6.94 0.93
C PRO A 239 5.23 -6.26 -0.39
N SER A 240 5.55 -4.98 -0.53
CA SER A 240 5.21 -4.24 -1.73
C SER A 240 6.09 -4.62 -2.92
N GLU A 241 5.54 -4.63 -4.14
CA GLU A 241 6.16 -5.22 -5.33
C GLU A 241 5.98 -4.41 -6.62
N VAL A 242 7.03 -4.35 -7.45
CA VAL A 242 6.95 -3.80 -8.82
C VAL A 242 7.58 -4.74 -9.84
N LEU A 243 6.92 -4.88 -10.99
CA LEU A 243 7.46 -5.54 -12.17
C LEU A 243 7.50 -4.54 -13.34
N VAL A 244 8.69 -4.31 -13.88
CA VAL A 244 8.88 -3.47 -15.07
C VAL A 244 9.11 -4.36 -16.28
N ILE A 245 8.27 -4.22 -17.31
CA ILE A 245 8.53 -4.76 -18.64
C ILE A 245 9.18 -3.67 -19.49
N ALA A 246 10.39 -3.95 -19.98
CA ALA A 246 11.20 -3.00 -20.75
C ALA A 246 11.62 -3.59 -22.10
N ASP A 247 11.39 -2.88 -23.19
CA ASP A 247 11.88 -3.27 -24.52
C ASP A 247 13.21 -2.56 -24.86
N VAL A 248 13.68 -2.71 -26.10
CA VAL A 248 14.92 -2.08 -26.59
C VAL A 248 14.89 -0.54 -26.59
N MET A 249 13.70 0.07 -26.53
CA MET A 249 13.49 1.53 -26.54
C MET A 249 13.31 2.11 -25.14
N ALA A 250 13.27 1.27 -24.10
CA ALA A 250 13.22 1.69 -22.71
C ALA A 250 14.46 2.51 -22.35
N GLU A 251 14.28 3.49 -21.45
CA GLU A 251 15.39 4.27 -20.91
C GLU A 251 15.90 3.61 -19.62
N PRO A 252 17.11 3.02 -19.62
CA PRO A 252 17.61 2.26 -18.46
C PRO A 252 17.63 3.06 -17.16
N LYS A 253 17.84 4.39 -17.24
CA LYS A 253 17.79 5.29 -16.08
C LYS A 253 16.42 5.36 -15.42
N PHE A 254 15.35 5.37 -16.23
CA PHE A 254 13.98 5.45 -15.73
C PHE A 254 13.56 4.11 -15.15
N VAL A 255 13.86 3.02 -15.86
CA VAL A 255 13.63 1.66 -15.33
C VAL A 255 14.34 1.47 -13.99
N ALA A 256 15.61 1.88 -13.88
CA ALA A 256 16.36 1.79 -12.63
C ALA A 256 15.74 2.63 -11.51
N ALA A 257 15.22 3.83 -11.82
CA ALA A 257 14.57 4.69 -10.85
C ALA A 257 13.25 4.09 -10.34
N ASP A 258 12.42 3.52 -11.21
CA ASP A 258 11.18 2.82 -10.83
C ASP A 258 11.47 1.58 -9.97
N LEU A 259 12.49 0.79 -10.32
CA LEU A 259 12.90 -0.35 -9.50
C LEU A 259 13.38 0.10 -8.11
N LEU A 260 14.08 1.25 -8.03
CA LEU A 260 14.57 1.78 -6.77
C LEU A 260 13.48 2.44 -5.92
N SER A 261 12.48 3.09 -6.52
CA SER A 261 11.35 3.68 -5.78
C SER A 261 10.60 2.64 -4.98
N GLN A 262 10.45 1.44 -5.55
CA GLN A 262 9.84 0.33 -4.85
C GLN A 262 10.79 -0.36 -3.87
N ALA A 263 12.05 -0.58 -4.26
CA ALA A 263 13.03 -1.23 -3.39
C ALA A 263 13.30 -0.46 -2.09
N GLU A 264 13.17 0.87 -2.09
CA GLU A 264 13.37 1.67 -0.87
C GLU A 264 12.22 1.56 0.14
N HIS A 265 11.09 0.95 -0.22
CA HIS A 265 9.91 0.88 0.64
C HIS A 265 10.17 0.02 1.88
N GLY A 266 10.79 -1.16 1.72
CA GLY A 266 11.15 -2.09 2.80
C GLY A 266 12.16 -3.16 2.38
N GLU A 267 12.84 -3.78 3.35
CA GLU A 267 13.83 -4.85 3.08
C GLU A 267 13.19 -6.12 2.51
N ASP A 268 11.89 -6.27 2.69
CA ASP A 268 11.03 -7.34 2.21
C ASP A 268 10.44 -7.07 0.82
N SER A 269 10.58 -5.85 0.28
CA SER A 269 10.12 -5.51 -1.07
C SER A 269 10.82 -6.36 -2.13
N GLN A 270 10.12 -6.64 -3.23
CA GLN A 270 10.67 -7.36 -4.37
C GLN A 270 10.43 -6.58 -5.66
N VAL A 271 11.50 -6.41 -6.44
CA VAL A 271 11.41 -5.74 -7.75
C VAL A 271 11.86 -6.69 -8.85
N ILE A 272 11.17 -6.64 -10.00
CA ILE A 272 11.45 -7.54 -11.12
C ILE A 272 11.57 -6.72 -12.40
N LEU A 273 12.69 -6.88 -13.10
CA LEU A 273 12.85 -6.42 -14.48
C LEU A 273 12.63 -7.60 -15.43
N VAL A 274 11.69 -7.47 -16.36
CA VAL A 274 11.54 -8.38 -17.49
C VAL A 274 11.84 -7.62 -18.77
N THR A 275 12.78 -8.07 -19.57
CA THR A 275 13.17 -7.35 -20.79
C THR A 275 13.46 -8.27 -21.96
N THR A 276 13.26 -7.74 -23.17
CA THR A 276 13.65 -8.40 -24.42
C THR A 276 15.08 -8.06 -24.86
N SER A 277 15.79 -7.21 -24.10
CA SER A 277 17.10 -6.71 -24.49
C SER A 277 18.13 -6.94 -23.40
N ARG A 278 19.17 -7.71 -23.73
CA ARG A 278 20.31 -7.93 -22.84
C ARG A 278 21.06 -6.62 -22.52
N ASP A 279 21.12 -5.71 -23.49
CA ASP A 279 21.78 -4.42 -23.29
C ASP A 279 21.00 -3.56 -22.30
N VAL A 280 19.66 -3.50 -22.43
CA VAL A 280 18.81 -2.79 -21.46
C VAL A 280 18.92 -3.42 -20.07
N ALA A 281 18.95 -4.76 -19.96
CA ALA A 281 19.17 -5.43 -18.68
C ALA A 281 20.49 -4.99 -18.01
N ASN A 282 21.60 -5.06 -18.75
CA ASN A 282 22.91 -4.68 -18.25
C ASN A 282 22.98 -3.19 -17.87
N ASP A 283 22.41 -2.32 -18.72
CA ASP A 283 22.43 -0.89 -18.52
C ASP A 283 21.57 -0.49 -17.32
N THR A 284 20.40 -1.10 -17.15
CA THR A 284 19.55 -0.88 -15.98
C THR A 284 20.25 -1.33 -14.70
N ILE A 285 20.93 -2.49 -14.69
CA ILE A 285 21.70 -2.93 -13.52
C ILE A 285 22.76 -1.90 -13.14
N ARG A 286 23.51 -1.37 -14.12
CA ARG A 286 24.52 -0.33 -13.89
C ARG A 286 23.92 0.97 -13.36
N GLU A 287 22.79 1.40 -13.91
CA GLU A 287 22.09 2.61 -13.44
C GLU A 287 21.49 2.41 -12.04
N THR A 288 20.95 1.24 -11.72
CA THR A 288 20.48 0.90 -10.38
C THR A 288 21.63 0.98 -9.38
N GLU A 289 22.81 0.44 -9.70
CA GLU A 289 24.01 0.56 -8.87
C GLU A 289 24.42 2.01 -8.63
N ALA A 290 24.46 2.81 -9.69
CA ALA A 290 24.86 4.21 -9.63
C ALA A 290 23.88 5.06 -8.80
N GLN A 291 22.58 4.88 -9.02
CA GLN A 291 21.52 5.63 -8.32
C GLN A 291 21.41 5.22 -6.85
N LEU A 292 21.56 3.93 -6.53
CA LEU A 292 21.50 3.40 -5.16
C LEU A 292 22.47 4.10 -4.20
N LEU A 293 23.66 4.50 -4.70
CA LEU A 293 24.68 5.16 -3.88
C LEU A 293 24.21 6.51 -3.30
N ASN A 294 23.24 7.17 -3.95
CA ASN A 294 22.74 8.48 -3.57
C ASN A 294 21.47 8.42 -2.71
N LEU A 295 20.90 7.23 -2.46
CA LEU A 295 19.68 7.10 -1.68
C LEU A 295 19.96 7.16 -0.17
N ALA A 296 19.14 7.92 0.56
CA ALA A 296 19.16 7.94 2.01
C ALA A 296 18.84 6.56 2.60
N ARG A 297 17.94 5.80 1.94
CA ARG A 297 17.50 4.45 2.33
C ARG A 297 18.26 3.35 1.59
N ARG A 298 19.50 3.59 1.13
CA ARG A 298 20.27 2.66 0.30
C ARG A 298 20.44 1.26 0.89
N ASP A 299 20.55 1.12 2.21
CA ASP A 299 20.80 -0.19 2.81
C ASP A 299 19.53 -1.06 2.79
N ILE A 300 18.36 -0.43 2.98
CA ILE A 300 17.04 -1.05 2.80
C ILE A 300 16.86 -1.49 1.34
N ALA A 301 17.05 -0.56 0.40
CA ALA A 301 16.94 -0.86 -1.02
C ALA A 301 17.94 -1.95 -1.47
N ARG A 302 19.17 -1.95 -0.94
CA ARG A 302 20.16 -3.00 -1.23
C ARG A 302 19.69 -4.38 -0.78
N ALA A 303 19.03 -4.48 0.37
CA ALA A 303 18.49 -5.74 0.89
C ALA A 303 17.34 -6.26 0.01
N ALA A 304 16.40 -5.40 -0.38
CA ALA A 304 15.33 -5.73 -1.33
C ALA A 304 15.89 -6.23 -2.68
N LEU A 305 16.92 -5.54 -3.21
CA LEU A 305 17.57 -5.90 -4.47
C LEU A 305 18.24 -7.28 -4.46
N GLN A 306 18.60 -7.83 -3.30
CA GLN A 306 19.17 -9.20 -3.22
C GLN A 306 18.14 -10.29 -3.51
N ARG A 307 16.85 -9.99 -3.37
CA ARG A 307 15.73 -10.91 -3.61
C ARG A 307 15.00 -10.62 -4.92
N SER A 308 15.48 -9.61 -5.64
CA SER A 308 14.91 -9.06 -6.86
C SER A 308 15.49 -9.76 -8.09
N GLN A 309 14.74 -9.77 -9.19
CA GLN A 309 15.06 -10.58 -10.37
C GLN A 309 15.23 -9.71 -11.62
N VAL A 310 16.20 -10.09 -12.47
CA VAL A 310 16.26 -9.62 -13.86
C VAL A 310 16.04 -10.83 -14.76
N ILE A 311 15.07 -10.73 -15.67
CA ILE A 311 14.61 -11.82 -16.52
C ILE A 311 14.69 -11.36 -17.98
N LEU A 312 15.50 -12.06 -18.78
CA LEU A 312 15.59 -11.87 -20.23
C LEU A 312 14.64 -12.84 -20.93
N VAL A 313 13.77 -12.32 -21.77
CA VAL A 313 12.82 -13.07 -22.61
C VAL A 313 13.06 -12.77 -24.09
N ASP A 314 12.48 -13.58 -24.98
CA ASP A 314 12.67 -13.40 -26.42
C ASP A 314 11.79 -12.28 -27.00
N ASP A 315 10.59 -12.06 -26.44
CA ASP A 315 9.61 -11.12 -26.95
C ASP A 315 8.65 -10.58 -25.88
N ILE A 316 7.87 -9.56 -26.25
CA ILE A 316 6.89 -8.90 -25.37
C ILE A 316 5.76 -9.85 -24.93
N PRO A 317 5.17 -10.70 -25.81
CA PRO A 317 4.20 -11.69 -25.36
C PRO A 317 4.74 -12.60 -24.24
N SER A 318 6.00 -13.04 -24.33
CA SER A 318 6.66 -13.81 -23.29
C SER A 318 6.85 -12.99 -22.01
N ALA A 319 7.20 -11.70 -22.12
CA ALA A 319 7.29 -10.81 -20.95
C ALA A 319 5.95 -10.67 -20.22
N ILE A 320 4.86 -10.53 -20.98
CA ILE A 320 3.50 -10.45 -20.45
C ILE A 320 3.07 -11.78 -19.82
N ASP A 321 3.47 -12.93 -20.37
CA ASP A 321 3.23 -14.23 -19.72
C ASP A 321 3.95 -14.35 -18.36
N VAL A 322 5.23 -13.94 -18.30
CA VAL A 322 5.99 -13.87 -17.04
C VAL A 322 5.27 -13.00 -16.02
N SER A 323 4.85 -11.79 -16.42
CA SER A 323 4.12 -10.87 -15.55
C SER A 323 2.80 -11.46 -15.07
N ASN A 324 2.01 -12.06 -15.96
CA ASN A 324 0.74 -12.70 -15.61
C ASN A 324 0.92 -13.88 -14.65
N ARG A 325 2.01 -14.65 -14.78
CA ARG A 325 2.33 -15.75 -13.86
C ARG A 325 2.75 -15.25 -12.48
N TYR A 326 3.42 -14.10 -12.43
CA TYR A 326 3.85 -13.47 -11.18
C TYR A 326 2.72 -12.74 -10.45
N ALA A 327 1.84 -12.08 -11.21
CA ALA A 327 0.74 -11.23 -10.74
C ALA A 327 1.23 -10.10 -9.83
N PRO A 328 1.97 -9.10 -10.36
CA PRO A 328 2.55 -8.02 -9.56
C PRO A 328 1.50 -7.08 -8.98
N GLU A 329 1.80 -6.46 -7.84
CA GLU A 329 1.06 -5.30 -7.32
C GLU A 329 1.12 -4.15 -8.33
N HIS A 330 2.33 -3.73 -8.72
CA HIS A 330 2.55 -2.70 -9.73
C HIS A 330 3.21 -3.27 -11.00
N LEU A 331 2.60 -3.01 -12.17
CA LEU A 331 3.14 -3.35 -13.48
C LEU A 331 3.47 -2.09 -14.27
N ILE A 332 4.74 -1.89 -14.62
CA ILE A 332 5.17 -0.77 -15.47
C ILE A 332 5.55 -1.30 -16.86
N LEU A 333 4.90 -0.77 -17.89
CA LEU A 333 5.19 -1.10 -19.28
C LEU A 333 6.02 0.01 -19.92
N GLN A 334 7.35 -0.07 -19.78
CA GLN A 334 8.30 0.80 -20.49
C GLN A 334 8.66 0.19 -21.85
N ILE A 335 7.65 0.10 -22.72
CA ILE A 335 7.80 -0.45 -24.08
C ILE A 335 7.26 0.54 -25.11
N GLU A 336 7.56 0.30 -26.38
CA GLU A 336 6.93 1.00 -27.49
C GLU A 336 5.44 0.63 -27.57
N ASN A 337 4.57 1.63 -27.70
CA ASN A 337 3.11 1.46 -27.81
C ASN A 337 2.50 0.58 -26.69
N PRO A 338 2.73 0.86 -25.39
CA PRO A 338 2.37 -0.04 -24.28
C PRO A 338 0.87 -0.31 -24.18
N ARG A 339 0.03 0.56 -24.76
CA ARG A 339 -1.42 0.41 -24.77
C ARG A 339 -1.90 -0.77 -25.62
N THR A 340 -1.13 -1.21 -26.62
CA THR A 340 -1.54 -2.29 -27.54
C THR A 340 -1.51 -3.68 -26.91
N VAL A 341 -0.80 -3.85 -25.80
CA VAL A 341 -0.67 -5.13 -25.09
C VAL A 341 -1.55 -5.23 -23.84
N LEU A 342 -2.30 -4.17 -23.51
CA LEU A 342 -3.12 -4.12 -22.29
C LEU A 342 -4.11 -5.27 -22.17
N ASP A 343 -4.78 -5.65 -23.27
CA ASP A 343 -5.77 -6.74 -23.26
C ASP A 343 -5.15 -8.11 -22.94
N GLN A 344 -3.81 -8.22 -22.97
CA GLN A 344 -3.07 -9.43 -22.62
C GLN A 344 -2.65 -9.45 -21.14
N VAL A 345 -2.71 -8.31 -20.44
CA VAL A 345 -2.46 -8.22 -18.99
C VAL A 345 -3.71 -8.73 -18.27
N ARG A 346 -3.56 -9.88 -17.63
CA ARG A 346 -4.64 -10.56 -16.88
C ARG A 346 -4.53 -10.31 -15.37
N ASN A 347 -3.31 -10.27 -14.85
CA ASN A 347 -3.04 -10.19 -13.42
C ASN A 347 -2.06 -9.05 -13.11
N ALA A 348 -2.56 -7.94 -12.61
CA ALA A 348 -1.78 -6.85 -12.01
C ALA A 348 -2.70 -6.03 -11.10
N GLY A 349 -2.17 -5.44 -10.01
CA GLY A 349 -2.93 -4.52 -9.16
C GLY A 349 -3.19 -3.20 -9.86
N SER A 350 -2.11 -2.50 -10.23
CA SER A 350 -2.14 -1.26 -11.03
C SER A 350 -1.13 -1.30 -12.17
N VAL A 351 -1.47 -0.66 -13.29
CA VAL A 351 -0.68 -0.71 -14.53
C VAL A 351 -0.30 0.70 -14.99
N PHE A 352 0.98 0.90 -15.25
CA PHE A 352 1.60 2.16 -15.66
C PHE A 352 2.14 2.07 -17.09
N LEU A 353 1.85 3.07 -17.92
CA LEU A 353 2.06 2.97 -19.37
C LEU A 353 3.07 3.98 -19.90
N GLY A 354 4.23 3.48 -20.28
CA GLY A 354 5.28 4.24 -20.94
C GLY A 354 6.14 5.07 -19.99
N ARG A 355 7.16 5.69 -20.56
CA ARG A 355 8.27 6.36 -19.84
C ARG A 355 7.89 7.53 -18.93
N TRP A 356 6.66 8.05 -19.03
CA TRP A 356 6.18 9.21 -18.28
C TRP A 356 5.12 8.84 -17.24
N SER A 357 5.00 7.55 -16.93
CA SER A 357 4.11 7.02 -15.89
C SER A 357 4.94 6.25 -14.87
N PRO A 358 5.83 6.91 -14.11
CA PRO A 358 6.53 6.24 -13.03
C PRO A 358 5.54 5.83 -11.93
N GLU A 359 5.88 4.80 -11.16
CA GLU A 359 5.04 4.32 -10.05
C GLU A 359 4.67 5.45 -9.08
N SER A 360 5.65 6.34 -8.79
CA SER A 360 5.46 7.48 -7.89
C SER A 360 4.28 8.38 -8.26
N VAL A 361 3.92 8.54 -9.55
CA VAL A 361 2.73 9.34 -9.86
C VAL A 361 1.46 8.64 -9.40
N GLY A 362 1.39 7.31 -9.46
CA GLY A 362 0.28 6.51 -8.94
C GLY A 362 0.20 6.58 -7.41
N ASP A 363 1.34 6.47 -6.75
CA ASP A 363 1.42 6.50 -5.28
C ASP A 363 0.97 7.82 -4.68
N TYR A 364 1.16 8.93 -5.40
CA TYR A 364 0.91 10.25 -4.86
C TYR A 364 -0.32 10.95 -5.43
N CYS A 365 -0.51 11.00 -6.75
CA CYS A 365 -1.41 12.01 -7.31
C CYS A 365 -2.09 11.72 -8.65
N SER A 366 -1.89 10.57 -9.30
CA SER A 366 -2.55 10.26 -10.57
C SER A 366 -4.09 10.19 -10.42
N GLY A 367 -4.53 9.74 -9.25
CA GLY A 367 -5.91 9.48 -8.88
C GLY A 367 -6.23 7.99 -8.67
N THR A 368 -5.38 7.08 -9.16
CA THR A 368 -5.47 5.65 -8.85
C THR A 368 -5.23 5.40 -7.36
N ASN A 369 -5.71 4.26 -6.84
CA ASN A 369 -5.43 3.85 -5.47
C ASN A 369 -4.11 3.07 -5.41
N HIS A 370 -3.31 3.28 -4.38
CA HIS A 370 -2.04 2.54 -4.14
C HIS A 370 -2.17 1.50 -3.02
N VAL A 371 -3.37 1.30 -2.48
CA VAL A 371 -3.65 0.36 -1.38
C VAL A 371 -4.13 -0.97 -1.92
#